data_AF-A0A6A2FVD0-F1
#
_entry.id   AF-A0A6A2FVD0-F1
#
_cell.length_a   1.000
_cell.length_b   1.000
_cell.length_c   1.000
_cell.angle_alpha   90.00
_cell.angle_beta   90.00
_cell.angle_gamma   90.00
#
_symmetry.space_group_name_H-M   'P 1'
#
loop_
_entity.id
_entity.type
_entity.pdbx_description
1 polymer ?
#
loop_
_entity_poly.entity_id
_entity_poly.type
_entity_poly.pdbx_seq_one_letter_code
_entity_poly.pdbx_strand_id
1 'polypeptide(L)' 'MKIICNKELLNTIHDRWIISENICYNLPPINTIYQGQYAEIKPTKNSPPFENWWTNSHDILLEWEEIKKHLVEKNNYK' A
#
# COMPACT_ATOMS: atom_id res chain seq x y z
N MET A 1 -6.23 3.07 10.77
CA MET A 1 -5.27 2.44 9.82
C MET A 1 -6.11 1.61 8.88
N LYS A 2 -5.93 1.74 7.57
CA LYS A 2 -6.80 1.06 6.61
C LYS A 2 -6.02 0.10 5.72
N ILE A 3 -6.69 -0.95 5.25
CA ILE A 3 -6.13 -2.04 4.45
C ILE A 3 -6.94 -2.18 3.16
N ILE A 4 -6.26 -2.38 2.04
CA ILE A 4 -6.88 -2.66 0.75
C ILE A 4 -6.94 -4.18 0.56
N CYS A 5 -8.13 -4.72 0.33
CA CYS A 5 -8.37 -6.17 0.14
C CYS A 5 -8.74 -6.52 -1.32
N ASN A 6 -8.10 -5.88 -2.30
CA ASN A 6 -8.36 -6.11 -3.73
C ASN A 6 -7.17 -6.83 -4.41
N LYS A 7 -7.43 -8.02 -4.98
CA LYS A 7 -6.41 -8.86 -5.64
C LYS A 7 -5.86 -8.25 -6.93
N GLU A 8 -6.66 -7.48 -7.68
CA GLU A 8 -6.24 -6.82 -8.91
C GLU A 8 -5.23 -5.71 -8.63
N LEU A 9 -5.39 -5.00 -7.51
CA LEU A 9 -4.48 -3.92 -7.09
C LEU A 9 -3.13 -4.43 -6.56
N LEU A 10 -3.06 -5.69 -6.11
CA LEU A 10 -1.86 -6.26 -5.46
C LEU A 10 -0.59 -6.14 -6.31
N ASN A 11 -0.70 -6.35 -7.62
CA ASN A 11 0.43 -6.29 -8.56
C ASN A 11 0.59 -4.92 -9.22
N THR A 12 -0.15 -3.91 -8.75
CA THR A 12 -0.07 -2.54 -9.28
C THR A 12 0.52 -1.57 -8.26
N ILE A 13 0.41 -1.88 -6.96
CA ILE A 13 0.94 -1.07 -5.87
C ILE A 13 2.22 -1.71 -5.34
N HIS A 14 3.37 -1.32 -5.91
CA HIS A 14 4.68 -1.86 -5.53
C HIS A 14 5.57 -0.89 -4.74
N ASP A 15 5.32 0.40 -4.88
CA ASP A 15 6.11 1.45 -4.26
C ASP A 15 5.50 1.93 -2.94
N ARG A 16 6.23 2.81 -2.24
CA ARG A 16 5.77 3.43 -1.00
C ARG A 16 5.85 4.92 -1.16
N TRP A 17 4.85 5.63 -0.67
CA TRP A 17 4.74 7.08 -0.86
C TRP A 17 4.56 7.81 0.47
N ILE A 18 5.16 9.00 0.56
CA ILE A 18 4.77 10.02 1.53
C ILE A 18 4.02 11.10 0.73
N ILE A 19 2.76 11.32 1.08
CA ILE A 19 1.88 12.27 0.40
C ILE A 19 1.52 13.38 1.38
N SER A 20 1.66 14.62 0.95
CA SER A 20 1.23 15.84 1.64
C SER A 20 0.45 16.71 0.65
N GLU A 21 -0.15 17.80 1.13
CA GLU A 21 -1.13 18.62 0.39
C GLU A 21 -0.69 18.99 -1.03
N ASN A 22 0.60 19.27 -1.23
CA ASN A 22 1.13 19.71 -2.53
C ASN A 22 2.42 18.97 -2.95
N ILE A 23 2.78 17.89 -2.27
CA ILE A 23 4.03 17.18 -2.54
C ILE A 23 3.90 15.68 -2.28
N CYS A 24 4.50 14.90 -3.18
CA CYS A 24 4.58 13.45 -3.05
C CYS A 24 6.04 13.03 -3.15
N TYR A 25 6.44 12.10 -2.31
CA TYR A 25 7.76 11.48 -2.35
C TYR A 25 7.62 9.98 -2.57
N ASN A 26 8.45 9.42 -3.46
CA ASN A 26 8.60 7.97 -3.56
C ASN A 26 9.70 7.51 -2.58
N LEU A 27 9.43 6.42 -1.87
CA LEU A 27 10.34 5.81 -0.93
C LEU A 27 10.95 4.55 -1.55
N PRO A 28 12.29 4.50 -1.66
CA PRO A 28 12.98 3.35 -2.25
C PRO A 28 12.70 2.08 -1.43
N PRO A 29 12.67 0.88 -2.04
CA PRO A 29 12.44 -0.40 -1.35
C PRO A 29 13.34 -0.60 -0.12
N ILE A 30 12.83 -1.28 0.90
CA ILE A 30 13.55 -1.40 2.18
C ILE A 30 14.80 -2.27 2.02
N ASN A 31 14.75 -3.21 1.09
CA ASN A 31 15.88 -4.05 0.72
C ASN A 31 17.06 -3.21 0.21
N THR A 32 16.80 -2.14 -0.53
CA THR A 32 17.83 -1.20 -0.99
C THR A 32 18.49 -0.50 0.20
N ILE A 33 17.68 -0.07 1.18
CA ILE A 33 18.18 0.58 2.41
C ILE A 33 19.03 -0.40 3.25
N TYR A 34 18.57 -1.63 3.44
CA TYR A 34 19.27 -2.65 4.25
C TYR A 34 20.55 -3.19 3.61
N GLN A 35 20.69 -3.12 2.29
CA GLN A 35 21.90 -3.52 1.59
C GLN A 35 23.05 -2.50 1.72
N GLY A 36 22.86 -1.43 2.51
CA GLY A 36 23.84 -0.35 2.64
C GLY A 36 24.02 0.44 1.34
N GLN A 37 23.10 0.26 0.38
CA GLN A 37 23.10 1.05 -0.85
C GLN A 37 22.57 2.45 -0.53
N TYR A 38 23.25 3.46 -1.08
CA TYR A 38 22.75 4.82 -1.03
C TYR A 38 21.41 4.89 -1.76
N ALA A 39 20.36 5.23 -1.02
CA ALA A 39 19.02 5.40 -1.56
C ALA A 39 18.47 6.76 -1.10
N GLU A 40 17.79 7.45 -2.00
CA GLU A 40 17.28 8.80 -1.75
C GLU A 40 15.75 8.79 -1.79
N ILE A 41 15.12 9.53 -0.87
CA ILE A 41 13.71 9.85 -0.95
C ILE A 41 13.57 11.01 -1.94
N LYS A 42 12.94 10.75 -3.09
CA LYS A 42 12.82 11.74 -4.18
C LYS A 42 11.41 12.26 -4.31
N PRO A 43 11.22 13.58 -4.51
CA PRO A 43 9.92 14.09 -4.90
C PRO A 43 9.52 13.46 -6.24
N THR A 44 8.25 13.15 -6.38
CA THR A 44 7.69 12.53 -7.58
C THR A 44 6.46 13.29 -8.05
N LYS A 45 6.30 13.39 -9.38
CA LYS A 45 5.07 13.87 -10.00
C LYS A 45 4.01 12.77 -10.12
N ASN A 46 4.41 11.51 -9.95
CA ASN A 46 3.52 10.35 -10.00
C ASN A 46 2.84 10.23 -8.64
N SER A 47 1.71 10.91 -8.46
CA SER A 47 0.88 10.74 -7.29
C SER A 47 -0.01 9.52 -7.47
N PRO A 48 -0.01 8.56 -6.54
CA PRO A 48 -1.00 7.50 -6.55
C PRO A 48 -2.41 8.08 -6.35
N PRO A 49 -3.47 7.38 -6.79
CA PRO A 49 -4.86 7.78 -6.57
C PRO A 49 -5.28 7.52 -5.10
N PHE A 50 -4.65 8.22 -4.17
CA PHE A 50 -4.78 8.01 -2.72
C PHE A 50 -6.23 8.05 -2.24
N GLU A 51 -7.00 9.07 -2.63
CA GLU A 51 -8.40 9.21 -2.20
C GLU A 51 -9.24 8.00 -2.58
N ASN A 52 -9.09 7.52 -3.83
CA ASN A 52 -9.78 6.32 -4.29
C ASN A 52 -9.38 5.10 -3.45
N TRP A 53 -8.09 4.90 -3.21
CA TRP A 53 -7.59 3.80 -2.38
C TRP A 53 -8.08 3.90 -0.93
N TRP A 54 -8.12 5.10 -0.37
CA TRP A 54 -8.54 5.33 1.01
C TRP A 54 -10.03 5.09 1.20
N THR A 55 -10.87 5.58 0.27
CA THR A 55 -12.32 5.34 0.28
C THR A 55 -12.63 3.85 0.15
N ASN A 56 -11.93 3.12 -0.72
CA ASN A 56 -12.18 1.68 -0.97
C ASN A 56 -11.40 0.74 -0.04
N SER A 57 -10.80 1.26 1.03
CA SER A 57 -10.08 0.45 2.02
C SER A 57 -10.90 0.22 3.29
N HIS A 58 -10.62 -0.89 3.97
CA HIS A 58 -11.26 -1.27 5.22
C HIS A 58 -10.47 -0.74 6.41
N ASP A 59 -11.15 -0.12 7.37
CA ASP A 59 -10.56 0.20 8.65
C ASP A 59 -10.29 -1.08 9.47
N ILE A 60 -9.03 -1.26 9.88
CA ILE A 60 -8.63 -2.50 10.57
C ILE A 60 -9.34 -2.72 11.91
N LEU A 61 -9.72 -1.64 12.61
CA LEU A 61 -10.33 -1.75 13.93
C LEU A 61 -11.85 -1.96 13.82
N LEU A 62 -12.47 -1.33 12.83
CA LEU A 62 -13.93 -1.34 12.68
C LEU A 62 -14.44 -2.46 11.78
N GLU A 63 -13.64 -2.90 10.80
CA GLU A 63 -14.08 -3.80 9.72
C GLU A 63 -13.33 -5.13 9.70
N TRP A 64 -12.80 -5.56 10.86
CA TRP A 64 -11.99 -6.77 10.99
C TRP A 64 -12.69 -8.05 10.47
N GLU A 65 -14.00 -8.18 10.70
CA GLU A 65 -14.78 -9.34 10.24
C GLU A 65 -14.84 -9.42 8.71
N GLU A 66 -14.88 -8.29 8.01
CA GLU A 66 -14.86 -8.25 6.55
C GLU A 66 -13.48 -8.65 6.03
N ILE A 67 -12.42 -8.08 6.62
CA ILE A 67 -11.03 -8.39 6.27
C ILE A 67 -10.75 -9.90 6.40
N LYS A 68 -11.28 -10.55 7.44
CA LYS A 68 -11.11 -12.00 7.65
C LYS A 68 -11.66 -12.86 6.51
N LYS A 69 -12.73 -12.45 5.84
CA LYS A 69 -13.30 -13.20 4.72
C LYS A 69 -12.28 -13.40 3.60
N HIS A 70 -11.48 -12.38 3.31
CA HIS A 70 -10.41 -12.43 2.31
C HIS A 70 -9.22 -13.30 2.72
N LEU A 71 -9.02 -13.55 4.03
CA LEU A 71 -7.96 -14.45 4.52
C LEU A 71 -8.34 -15.92 4.37
N VAL A 72 -9.62 -16.27 4.54
CA VAL A 72 -10.12 -17.64 4.46
C VAL A 72 -10.08 -18.17 3.02
N GLU A 73 -10.45 -17.34 2.03
CA GLU A 73 -10.36 -17.70 0.61
C GLU A 73 -8.98 -18.20 0.18
N LYS A 74 -7.91 -17.65 0.76
CA LYS A 74 -6.53 -18.00 0.40
C LYS A 74 -6.12 -19.39 0.87
N ASN A 75 -6.77 -19.93 1.90
CA ASN A 75 -6.45 -21.24 2.48
C ASN A 75 -7.18 -22.41 1.82
N ASN A 76 -8.20 -22.16 1.00
CA ASN A 76 -8.98 -23.19 0.30
C ASN A 76 -8.36 -23.61 -1.06
N TYR A 77 -7.20 -23.05 -1.43
CA TYR A 77 -6.46 -23.40 -2.64
C TYR A 77 -5.14 -24.14 -2.34
N LYS A 78 -5.07 -24.87 -1.22
CA LYS A 78 -3.97 -25.80 -0.93
C LYS A 78 -4.38 -27.24 -1.21
#